data_AF-A0A151U4M0-F1
#
_entry.id   AF-A0A151U4M0-F1
#
_cell.length_a   1.000
_cell.length_b   1.000
_cell.length_c   1.000
_cell.angle_alpha   90.00
_cell.angle_beta   90.00
_cell.angle_gamma   90.00
#
_symmetry.space_group_name_H-M   'P 1'
#
loop_
_entity.id
_entity.type
_entity.pdbx_description
1 polymer ?
#
loop_
_entity_poly.entity_id
_entity_poly.type
_entity_poly.pdbx_seq_one_letter_code
_entity_poly.pdbx_strand_id
1 'polypeptide(L)' 'HKIAFKTKYGYYEYAIMHFGVINVSIVFMDYMDIMFRPFLDRFVVVFIDDILIYSRSLEEHRKHLGWC' A
#
# COMPACT_ATOMS: atom_id res chain seq x y z
N HIS A 1 -11.49 7.54 16.62
CA HIS A 1 -10.55 8.62 16.23
C HIS A 1 -10.88 8.99 14.78
N LYS A 2 -11.47 10.17 14.53
CA LYS A 2 -11.95 10.58 13.20
C LYS A 2 -11.08 11.74 12.74
N ILE A 3 -10.37 11.58 11.63
CA ILE A 3 -9.39 12.58 11.15
C ILE A 3 -10.16 13.63 10.35
N ALA A 4 -10.33 14.80 10.96
CA ALA A 4 -10.93 15.97 10.32
C ALA A 4 -9.84 16.85 9.69
N PHE A 5 -10.06 17.31 8.47
CA PHE A 5 -9.21 18.29 7.78
C PHE A 5 -10.01 19.55 7.43
N LYS A 6 -9.31 20.68 7.36
CA LYS A 6 -9.92 21.99 7.12
C LYS A 6 -9.64 22.44 5.70
N THR A 7 -10.69 22.81 4.97
CA THR A 7 -10.59 23.54 3.71
C THR A 7 -11.04 24.98 3.92
N LYS A 8 -10.86 25.86 2.92
CA LYS A 8 -11.37 27.25 2.99
C LYS A 8 -12.91 27.34 3.14
N TYR A 9 -13.62 26.23 2.93
CA TYR A 9 -15.08 26.16 2.97
C TYR A 9 -15.63 25.38 4.17
N GLY A 10 -14.79 24.83 5.05
CA GLY A 10 -15.26 24.12 6.25
C GLY A 10 -14.37 22.97 6.69
N TYR A 11 -14.86 22.23 7.69
CA TYR A 11 -14.22 21.03 8.22
C TYR A 11 -14.87 19.78 7.61
N TYR A 12 -14.03 18.87 7.15
CA TYR A 12 -14.44 17.63 6.50
C TYR A 12 -13.77 16.46 7.20
N GLU A 13 -14.46 15.33 7.29
CA GLU A 13 -13.93 14.10 7.87
C GLU A 13 -13.67 13.08 6.76
N TYR A 14 -12.55 12.37 6.87
CA TYR A 14 -12.27 11.27 5.96
C TYR A 14 -13.18 10.07 6.27
N ALA A 15 -13.95 9.61 5.27
CA ALA A 15 -14.79 8.40 5.37
C ALA A 15 -13.97 7.11 5.22
N ILE A 16 -12.86 7.20 4.48
CA ILE A 16 -11.84 6.16 4.32
C ILE A 16 -10.48 6.82 4.56
N MET A 17 -9.51 6.08 5.09
CA MET A 17 -8.15 6.60 5.23
C MET A 17 -7.55 6.92 3.85
N HIS A 18 -7.14 8.16 3.65
CA HIS A 18 -6.40 8.57 2.45
C HIS A 18 -4.89 8.41 2.66
N PHE A 19 -4.17 8.08 1.59
CA PHE A 19 -2.71 8.03 1.53
C PHE A 19 -2.10 9.40 1.91
N GLY A 20 -1.02 9.39 2.70
CA GLY A 20 -0.34 10.61 3.17
C GLY A 20 -0.60 11.04 4.62
N VAL A 21 -1.29 10.22 5.42
CA VAL A 21 -1.38 10.40 6.87
C VAL A 21 -0.48 9.36 7.55
N ILE A 22 0.47 9.80 8.37
CA ILE A 22 1.50 8.93 8.97
C ILE A 22 0.92 7.71 9.70
N ASN A 23 -0.20 7.87 10.41
CA ASN A 23 -0.88 6.75 11.08
C ASN A 23 -1.55 5.75 10.13
N VAL A 24 -1.87 6.17 8.89
CA VAL A 24 -2.41 5.29 7.85
C VAL A 24 -1.31 4.42 7.28
N SER A 25 -0.16 5.02 6.98
CA SER A 25 0.99 4.29 6.45
C SER A 25 1.51 3.25 7.44
N ILE A 26 1.42 3.48 8.76
CA ILE A 26 1.76 2.46 9.78
C ILE A 26 0.81 1.26 9.72
N VAL A 27 -0.50 1.49 9.67
CA VAL A 27 -1.50 0.40 9.58
C VAL A 27 -1.40 -0.31 8.24
N PHE A 28 -1.14 0.43 7.17
CA PHE A 28 -0.92 -0.12 5.83
C PHE A 28 0.35 -0.97 5.79
N MET A 29 1.45 -0.50 6.35
CA MET A 29 2.69 -1.27 6.46
C MET A 29 2.50 -2.59 7.23
N ASP A 30 1.78 -2.58 8.35
CA ASP A 30 1.50 -3.80 9.13
C ASP A 30 0.65 -4.80 8.32
N TYR A 31 -0.36 -4.29 7.62
CA TYR A 31 -1.18 -5.11 6.73
C TYR A 31 -0.38 -5.70 5.56
N MET A 32 0.52 -4.90 4.99
CA MET A 32 1.39 -5.31 3.90
C MET A 32 2.42 -6.35 4.35
N ASP A 33 2.98 -6.23 5.57
CA ASP A 33 3.88 -7.24 6.12
C ASP A 33 3.18 -8.60 6.22
N ILE A 34 1.94 -8.64 6.72
CA ILE A 34 1.18 -9.88 6.88
C ILE A 34 0.82 -10.50 5.52
N MET A 35 0.29 -9.70 4.60
CA MET A 35 -0.19 -10.19 3.30
C MET A 35 0.94 -10.59 2.37
N PHE A 36 2.03 -9.82 2.35
CA PHE A 36 3.15 -10.04 1.44
C PHE A 36 4.31 -10.81 2.05
N ARG A 37 4.28 -11.15 3.34
CA ARG A 37 5.30 -11.97 4.04
C ARG A 37 5.86 -13.15 3.24
N PRO A 38 5.05 -13.95 2.54
CA PRO A 38 5.56 -15.07 1.76
C PRO A 38 6.36 -14.67 0.51
N PHE A 39 6.22 -13.42 0.06
CA PHE A 39 6.73 -12.87 -1.19
C PHE A 39 7.79 -11.77 -0.98
N LEU A 40 7.83 -11.18 0.21
CA LEU A 40 8.89 -10.28 0.67
C LEU A 40 10.25 -10.98 0.56
N ASP A 41 11.27 -10.23 0.13
CA ASP A 41 12.64 -10.68 -0.17
C ASP A 41 12.80 -11.68 -1.34
N ARG A 42 11.72 -11.99 -2.07
CA ARG A 42 11.78 -12.84 -3.27
C ARG A 42 11.57 -12.05 -4.56
N PHE A 43 10.42 -11.39 -4.65
CA PHE A 43 10.02 -10.64 -5.84
C PHE A 43 9.12 -9.44 -5.53
N VAL A 44 8.84 -9.15 -4.25
CA VAL A 44 8.02 -8.02 -3.81
C VAL A 44 8.82 -7.16 -2.83
N VAL A 45 8.78 -5.84 -3.04
CA VAL A 45 9.26 -4.81 -2.11
C VAL A 45 8.10 -3.88 -1.82
N VAL A 46 7.84 -3.60 -0.54
CA VAL A 46 6.78 -2.67 -0.12
C VAL A 46 7.43 -1.40 0.43
N PHE A 47 7.00 -0.24 -0.04
CA PHE A 47 7.46 1.07 0.42
C PHE A 47 6.27 1.95 0.72
N ILE A 48 6.02 2.27 1.99
CA ILE A 48 4.98 3.18 2.48
C ILE A 48 3.63 3.05 1.72
N ASP A 49 3.47 3.73 0.59
CA ASP A 49 2.22 3.78 -0.18
C ASP A 49 2.26 2.92 -1.48
N ASP A 50 3.41 2.36 -1.86
CA ASP A 50 3.66 1.64 -3.11
C ASP A 50 4.14 0.19 -2.90
N ILE A 51 3.76 -0.69 -3.81
CA ILE A 51 4.27 -2.07 -3.91
C ILE A 51 5.03 -2.22 -5.22
N LEU A 52 6.32 -2.55 -5.12
CA LEU A 52 7.17 -2.88 -6.26
C LEU A 52 7.25 -4.40 -6.42
N ILE A 53 6.85 -4.88 -7.59
CA ILE A 53 7.00 -6.28 -7.98
C ILE A 53 8.09 -6.35 -9.05
N TYR A 54 9.15 -7.12 -8.81
CA TYR A 54 10.27 -7.25 -9.75
C TYR A 54 10.44 -8.69 -10.21
N SER A 55 10.96 -8.91 -11.41
CA SER A 55 11.13 -10.24 -12.00
C SER A 55 12.24 -10.23 -13.03
N ARG A 56 12.87 -11.38 -13.29
CA ARG A 56 14.01 -11.47 -14.23
C ARG A 56 13.56 -11.56 -15.69
N SER A 57 12.32 -11.94 -15.94
CA SER A 57 11.72 -12.00 -17.28
C SER A 57 10.26 -11.55 -17.25
N LEU A 58 9.75 -11.14 -18.42
CA LEU A 58 8.34 -10.75 -18.58
C LEU A 58 7.38 -11.91 -18.28
N GLU A 59 7.78 -13.15 -18.60
CA GLU A 59 6.95 -14.34 -18.38
C GLU A 59 6.85 -14.67 -16.88
N GLU A 60 7.96 -14.58 -16.14
CA GLU A 60 7.92 -14.66 -14.66
C GLU A 60 7.07 -13.53 -14.07
N HIS A 61 7.21 -12.31 -14.59
CA HIS A 61 6.46 -11.16 -14.11
C HIS A 61 4.94 -11.33 -14.28
N ARG A 62 4.50 -11.86 -15.42
CA ARG A 62 3.10 -12.20 -15.68
C ARG A 62 2.56 -13.23 -14.68
N LYS A 63 3.35 -14.28 -14.40
CA LYS A 63 3.00 -15.28 -13.37
C LYS A 63 2.89 -14.66 -11.98
N HIS A 64 3.81 -13.79 -11.59
CA HIS A 64 3.75 -13.10 -10.29
C HIS A 64 2.54 -12.16 -10.16
N LEU A 65 2.09 -11.54 -11.25
CA LEU A 65 0.87 -10.72 -11.28
C LEU A 65 -0.43 -11.54 -11.37
N GLY A 66 -0.34 -12.87 -11.49
CA GLY A 66 -1.50 -13.74 -11.73
C GLY A 66 -2.14 -13.53 -13.11
N TRP A 67 -1.40 -12.90 -14.03
CA TRP A 67 -1.81 -12.74 -15.42
C TRP A 67 -1.35 -13.97 -16.19
N CYS A 68 -2.26 -14.95 -16.33
CA CYS A 68 -2.16 -15.99 -17.35
C CYS A 68 -2.46 -15.41 -18.74
#